data_AF-A0A6B3EZC7-F1
#
_entry.id   AF-A0A6B3EZC7-F1
#
_cell.length_a   1.000
_cell.length_b   1.000
_cell.length_c   1.000
_cell.angle_alpha   90.00
_cell.angle_beta   90.00
_cell.angle_gamma   90.00
#
_symmetry.space_group_name_H-M   'P 1'
#
loop_
_entity.id
_entity.type
_entity.pdbx_description
1 polymer ?
#
loop_
_entity_poly.entity_id
_entity_poly.type
_entity_poly.pdbx_seq_one_letter_code
_entity_poly.pdbx_strand_id
1 'polypeptide(L)' 'EPRREPFRFHASIARSADVLLLCGSGLAEPLRGSPPLASRLAEEWSAPEPPGLAAFLATSQTRVKGYADDRTLAAVWER' A
#
# COMPACT_ATOMS: atom_id res chain seq x y z
N GLU A 1 -6.07 24.76 23.69
CA GLU A 1 -5.59 23.72 22.75
C GLU A 1 -5.88 24.19 21.33
N PRO A 2 -4.95 24.12 20.36
CA PRO A 2 -5.28 24.45 18.99
C PRO A 2 -6.41 23.54 18.51
N ARG A 3 -7.42 24.10 17.85
CA ARG A 3 -8.58 23.35 17.36
C ARG A 3 -8.09 22.33 16.34
N ARG A 4 -8.05 21.05 16.70
CA ARG A 4 -7.73 19.97 15.76
C ARG A 4 -8.71 20.04 14.60
N GLU A 5 -8.20 19.94 13.38
CA GLU A 5 -9.08 19.76 12.22
C GLU A 5 -9.97 18.53 12.44
N PRO A 6 -11.24 18.55 11.99
CA PRO A 6 -12.09 17.37 12.06
C PRO A 6 -11.44 16.19 11.34
N PHE A 7 -11.63 14.98 11.88
CA PHE A 7 -11.24 13.76 11.20
C PHE A 7 -11.94 13.69 9.84
N ARG A 8 -11.17 13.46 8.77
CA ARG A 8 -11.70 13.34 7.41
C ARG A 8 -11.77 11.86 7.04
N PHE A 9 -12.98 11.36 6.80
CA PHE A 9 -13.16 10.02 6.27
C PHE A 9 -12.83 10.00 4.77
N HIS A 10 -12.15 8.95 4.33
CA HIS A 10 -12.02 8.59 2.92
C HIS A 10 -12.63 7.20 2.73
N ALA A 11 -13.66 7.10 1.90
CA ALA A 11 -14.32 5.84 1.60
C ALA A 11 -13.95 5.40 0.17
N SER A 12 -13.56 4.14 0.03
CA SER A 12 -13.29 3.51 -1.26
C SER A 12 -13.97 2.15 -1.28
N ILE A 13 -14.56 1.79 -2.42
CA ILE A 13 -15.21 0.50 -2.63
C ILE A 13 -14.37 -0.26 -3.64
N ALA A 14 -13.81 -1.40 -3.22
CA ALA A 14 -13.05 -2.29 -4.09
C ALA A 14 -13.99 -3.20 -4.89
N ARG A 15 -13.49 -3.66 -6.04
CA ARG A 15 -14.09 -4.74 -6.84
C ARG A 15 -13.53 -6.09 -6.38
N SER A 16 -14.17 -7.19 -6.79
CA SER A 16 -13.57 -8.52 -6.61
C SER A 16 -12.18 -8.55 -7.23
N ALA A 17 -11.22 -9.14 -6.49
CA ALA A 17 -9.79 -9.17 -6.77
C ALA A 17 -9.02 -7.83 -6.65
N ASP A 18 -9.66 -6.73 -6.23
CA ASP A 18 -8.92 -5.52 -5.87
C ASP A 18 -8.26 -5.67 -4.49
N VAL A 19 -7.17 -4.92 -4.31
CA VAL A 19 -6.52 -4.73 -3.00
C VAL A 19 -6.65 -3.27 -2.60
N LEU A 20 -7.34 -3.02 -1.48
CA LEU A 20 -7.40 -1.70 -0.86
C LEU A 20 -6.17 -1.50 0.02
N LEU A 21 -5.38 -0.46 -0.26
CA LEU A 21 -4.16 -0.13 0.46
C LEU A 21 -4.30 1.22 1.19
N LEU A 22 -4.18 1.18 2.52
CA LEU A 22 -3.95 2.36 3.34
C LEU A 22 -2.46 2.41 3.69
N CYS A 23 -1.78 3.53 3.44
CA CYS A 23 -0.36 3.65 3.75
C CYS A 23 0.08 5.09 4.06
N GLY A 24 1.20 5.19 4.78
CA GLY A 24 1.90 6.46 4.99
C GLY A 24 2.70 6.92 3.77
N SER A 25 3.32 8.11 3.87
CA SER A 25 4.11 8.71 2.78
C SER A 25 5.27 7.83 2.31
N GLY A 26 5.94 7.13 3.23
CA GLY A 26 7.08 6.26 2.90
C GLY A 26 6.78 5.11 1.92
N LEU A 27 5.50 4.79 1.69
CA LEU A 27 5.06 3.91 0.59
C LEU A 27 4.26 4.66 -0.49
N ALA A 28 3.42 5.63 -0.12
CA ALA A 28 2.58 6.35 -1.07
C ALA A 28 3.40 7.15 -2.11
N GLU A 29 4.53 7.73 -1.70
CA GLU A 29 5.42 8.47 -2.60
C GLU A 29 6.12 7.57 -3.63
N PRO A 30 6.83 6.48 -3.24
CA PRO A 30 7.44 5.60 -4.23
C PRO A 30 6.41 4.88 -5.10
N LEU A 31 5.19 4.58 -4.60
CA LEU A 31 4.11 4.04 -5.43
C LEU A 31 3.74 4.98 -6.59
N ARG A 32 3.70 6.30 -6.35
CA ARG A 32 3.40 7.30 -7.38
C ARG A 32 4.61 7.60 -8.27
N GLY A 33 5.81 7.60 -7.69
CA GLY A 33 7.04 7.99 -8.39
C GLY A 33 7.79 6.85 -9.08
N SER A 34 7.44 5.59 -8.83
CA SER A 34 8.13 4.41 -9.37
C SER A 34 7.13 3.42 -9.97
N PRO A 35 6.89 3.49 -11.30
CA PRO A 35 6.10 2.48 -12.02
C PRO A 35 6.58 1.04 -11.78
N PRO A 36 7.90 0.74 -11.71
CA PRO A 36 8.36 -0.61 -11.39
C PRO A 36 7.88 -1.15 -10.03
N LEU A 37 7.83 -0.31 -8.99
CA LEU A 37 7.31 -0.72 -7.69
C LEU A 37 5.80 -1.03 -7.76
N ALA A 38 5.04 -0.15 -8.42
CA ALA A 38 3.60 -0.35 -8.60
C ALA A 38 3.30 -1.64 -9.35
N SER A 39 4.02 -1.92 -10.45
CA SER A 39 3.89 -3.17 -11.20
C SER A 39 4.24 -4.40 -10.37
N ARG A 40 5.35 -4.35 -9.60
CA ARG A 40 5.77 -5.44 -8.71
C ARG A 40 4.69 -5.78 -7.67
N LEU A 41 4.10 -4.76 -7.06
CA LEU A 41 3.02 -4.94 -6.07
C LEU A 41 1.75 -5.49 -6.72
N ALA A 42 1.36 -4.96 -7.88
CA ALA A 42 0.19 -5.46 -8.62
C ALA A 42 0.36 -6.94 -9.03
N GLU A 43 1.54 -7.32 -9.50
CA GLU A 43 1.84 -8.72 -9.87
C GLU A 43 1.74 -9.65 -8.65
N GLU A 44 2.43 -9.32 -7.56
CA GLU A 44 2.49 -10.18 -6.37
C GLU A 44 1.18 -10.23 -5.59
N TRP A 45 0.38 -9.16 -5.60
CA TRP A 45 -0.84 -9.05 -4.81
C TRP A 45 -2.12 -9.37 -5.57
N SER A 46 -2.05 -9.57 -6.90
CA SER A 46 -3.18 -10.03 -7.73
C SER A 46 -3.39 -11.55 -7.69
N ALA A 47 -2.60 -12.27 -6.89
CA ALA A 47 -2.82 -13.69 -6.65
C ALA A 47 -4.20 -13.95 -6.00
N PRO A 48 -4.85 -15.10 -6.28
CA PRO A 48 -6.18 -15.41 -5.75
C PRO A 48 -6.27 -15.40 -4.22
N GLU A 49 -5.17 -15.70 -3.53
CA GLU A 49 -5.07 -15.70 -2.08
C GLU A 49 -4.15 -14.56 -1.60
N PRO A 50 -4.49 -13.90 -0.48
CA PRO A 50 -3.60 -12.92 0.13
C PRO A 50 -2.22 -13.52 0.43
N PRO A 51 -1.14 -12.75 0.28
CA PRO A 51 0.20 -13.22 0.59
C PRO A 51 0.34 -13.55 2.07
N GLY A 52 1.11 -14.58 2.39
CA GLY A 52 1.56 -14.82 3.76
C GLY A 52 2.43 -13.66 4.28
N LEU A 53 2.57 -13.56 5.61
CA LEU A 53 3.26 -12.43 6.26
C LEU A 53 4.66 -12.14 5.69
N ALA A 54 5.46 -13.19 5.45
CA ALA A 54 6.81 -13.03 4.92
C ALA A 54 6.80 -12.45 3.50
N ALA A 55 5.91 -12.92 2.63
CA ALA A 55 5.78 -12.42 1.27
C ALA A 55 5.24 -10.99 1.26
N PHE A 56 4.25 -10.67 2.11
CA PHE A 56 3.74 -9.32 2.29
C PHE A 56 4.86 -8.35 2.70
N LEU A 57 5.66 -8.72 3.70
CA LEU A 57 6.79 -7.91 4.16
C LEU A 57 7.89 -7.79 3.10
N ALA A 58 8.19 -8.85 2.35
CA ALA A 58 9.21 -8.80 1.31
C ALA A 58 8.83 -7.83 0.19
N THR A 59 7.61 -7.96 -0.35
CA THR A 59 7.14 -7.11 -1.46
C THR A 59 6.96 -5.66 -1.00
N SER A 60 6.38 -5.45 0.19
CA SER A 60 6.20 -4.09 0.76
C SER A 60 7.51 -3.39 1.13
N GLN A 61 8.62 -4.11 1.31
CA GLN A 61 9.95 -3.55 1.58
C GLN A 61 10.83 -3.40 0.33
N THR A 62 10.28 -3.62 -0.87
CA THR A 62 11.02 -3.45 -2.14
C THR A 62 11.67 -2.07 -2.21
N ARG A 63 13.00 -2.03 -2.25
CA ARG A 63 13.77 -0.77 -2.22
C ARG A 63 13.63 -0.03 -3.55
N VAL A 64 13.42 1.28 -3.46
CA VAL A 64 13.43 2.18 -4.60
C VAL A 64 14.46 3.27 -4.31
N LYS A 65 15.37 3.51 -5.26
CA LYS A 65 16.39 4.56 -5.10
C LYS A 65 15.72 5.91 -4.87
N GLY A 66 16.19 6.65 -3.86
CA GLY A 66 15.63 7.95 -3.48
C GLY A 66 14.50 7.90 -2.47
N TYR A 67 14.03 6.70 -2.08
CA TYR A 67 13.00 6.53 -1.05
C TYR A 67 13.53 5.64 0.07
N ALA A 68 13.73 6.22 1.25
CA ALA A 68 14.33 5.53 2.41
C ALA A 68 13.48 5.62 3.68
N ASP A 69 12.32 6.28 3.61
CA ASP A 69 11.45 6.48 4.76
C ASP A 69 10.79 5.17 5.23
N ASP A 70 10.42 5.16 6.50
CA ASP A 70 9.70 4.05 7.12
C ASP A 70 8.37 3.79 6.41
N ARG A 71 8.06 2.51 6.23
CA ARG A 71 6.83 2.07 5.57
C ARG A 71 5.82 1.60 6.60
N THR A 72 4.68 2.28 6.65
CA THR A 72 3.50 1.84 7.38
C THR A 72 2.37 1.64 6.39
N LEU A 73 1.77 0.45 6.38
CA LEU A 73 0.67 0.10 5.49
C LEU A 73 -0.26 -0.94 6.10
N ALA A 74 -1.51 -0.93 5.65
CA ALA A 74 -2.51 -1.97 5.86
C ALA A 74 -3.18 -2.24 4.51
N ALA A 75 -3.39 -3.51 4.19
CA ALA A 75 -4.01 -3.94 2.96
C ALA A 75 -5.20 -4.86 3.24
N VAL A 76 -6.27 -4.69 2.48
CA VAL A 76 -7.47 -5.54 2.49
C VAL A 76 -7.64 -6.10 1.09
N TRP A 77 -7.71 -7.43 0.99
CA TRP A 77 -8.01 -8.14 -0.25
C TRP A 77 -9.50 -8.38 -0.31
N GLU A 78 -10.17 -7.82 -1.32
CA GLU A 78 -11.56 -8.17 -1.59
C GLU A 78 -11.63 -9.50 -2.35
N ARG A 79 -12.57 -10.34 -1.94
CA ARG A 79 -12.86 -11.62 -2.57
C ARG A 79 -13.88 -11.44 -3.67
#